data_AF-A0A1X9Y136-F1
#
_entry.id   AF-A0A1X9Y136-F1
#
_cell.length_a   1.000
_cell.length_b   1.000
_cell.length_c   1.000
_cell.angle_alpha   90.00
_cell.angle_beta   90.00
_cell.angle_gamma   90.00
#
_symmetry.space_group_name_H-M   'P 1'
#
loop_
_entity.id
_entity.type
_entity.pdbx_description
1 polymer ?
#
loop_
_entity_poly.entity_id
_entity_poly.type
_entity_poly.pdbx_seq_one_letter_code
_entity_poly.pdbx_strand_id
1 'polypeptide(L)'
;RCSSTASARVTDILLNAAPGLKILASSREALGLRGELAYPVPSLSLPDIKNLPLIEQLSQYEAVRLFIDRASLVSPHFVVDTE
;
A
#
# COMPACT_ATOMS: atom_id res chain seq x y z
N ARG A 1 -15.31 -6.96 -7.19
CA ARG A 1 -16.53 -7.06 -6.35
C ARG A 1 -16.68 -8.42 -5.65
N CYS A 2 -16.37 -9.59 -6.24
CA CYS A 2 -16.47 -10.87 -5.52
C CYS A 2 -15.43 -11.10 -4.41
N SER A 3 -14.27 -10.43 -4.45
CA SER A 3 -13.19 -10.70 -3.48
C SER A 3 -13.48 -10.09 -2.09
N SER A 4 -14.00 -8.85 -2.03
CA SER A 4 -14.30 -8.19 -0.74
C SER A 4 -15.43 -8.89 0.03
N THR A 5 -16.43 -9.43 -0.66
CA THR A 5 -17.54 -10.15 -0.02
C THR A 5 -17.12 -11.47 0.61
N ALA A 6 -16.18 -12.19 0.00
CA ALA A 6 -15.61 -13.40 0.58
C ALA A 6 -14.79 -13.08 1.85
N SER A 7 -13.92 -12.07 1.78
CA SER A 7 -13.13 -11.61 2.93
C SER A 7 -14.02 -11.12 4.09
N ALA A 8 -15.11 -10.40 3.80
CA ALA A 8 -16.04 -9.93 4.81
C ALA A 8 -16.70 -11.11 5.56
N ARG A 9 -17.13 -12.15 4.84
CA ARG A 9 -17.73 -13.35 5.47
C ARG A 9 -16.76 -14.09 6.39
N VAL A 10 -15.52 -14.31 5.94
CA VAL A 10 -14.50 -14.98 6.75
C VAL A 10 -14.20 -14.16 8.01
N THR A 11 -14.08 -12.84 7.86
CA THR A 11 -13.84 -11.91 8.97
C THR A 11 -14.97 -11.98 10.00
N ASP A 12 -16.24 -11.97 9.57
CA ASP A 12 -17.41 -12.08 10.45
C ASP A 12 -17.43 -13.40 11.24
N ILE A 13 -17.15 -14.53 10.59
CA ILE A 13 -17.05 -15.84 11.25
C ILE A 13 -15.96 -15.83 12.33
N LEU A 14 -14.79 -15.29 12.02
CA LEU A 14 -13.65 -15.27 12.93
C LEU A 14 -13.88 -14.36 14.15
N LEU A 15 -14.48 -13.18 13.95
CA LEU A 15 -14.80 -12.26 15.03
C LEU A 15 -15.86 -12.84 15.98
N ASN A 16 -16.83 -13.58 15.45
CA ASN A 16 -17.84 -14.27 16.27
C ASN A 16 -17.24 -15.46 17.05
N ALA A 17 -16.25 -16.15 16.49
CA ALA A 17 -15.62 -17.31 17.13
C ALA A 17 -14.57 -16.94 18.20
N ALA A 18 -13.96 -15.75 18.12
CA ALA A 18 -12.85 -15.35 18.98
C ALA A 18 -13.01 -13.89 19.50
N PRO A 19 -13.63 -13.69 20.69
CA PRO A 19 -13.98 -12.36 21.23
C PRO A 19 -12.81 -11.39 21.51
N GLY A 20 -11.56 -11.82 21.36
CA GLY A 20 -10.36 -10.97 21.50
C GLY A 20 -9.60 -10.74 20.20
N LEU A 21 -10.06 -11.29 19.08
CA LEU A 21 -9.38 -11.19 17.79
C LEU A 21 -9.47 -9.77 17.24
N LYS A 22 -8.33 -9.26 16.76
CA LYS A 22 -8.24 -8.01 16.01
C LYS A 22 -7.78 -8.32 14.60
N ILE A 23 -8.44 -7.73 13.62
CA ILE A 23 -8.16 -7.96 12.19
C ILE A 23 -7.76 -6.63 11.55
N LEU A 24 -6.62 -6.63 10.87
CA LEU A 24 -6.19 -5.56 9.99
C LEU A 24 -6.27 -6.08 8.55
N ALA A 25 -7.14 -5.48 7.74
CA ALA A 25 -7.32 -5.83 6.34
C ALA A 25 -6.96 -4.64 5.45
N SER A 26 -6.13 -4.87 4.43
CA SER A 26 -5.84 -3.89 3.38
C SER A 26 -6.69 -4.18 2.16
N SER A 27 -7.54 -3.24 1.76
CA SER A 27 -8.41 -3.33 0.58
C SER A 27 -8.53 -1.95 -0.09
N ARG A 28 -8.95 -1.94 -1.37
CA ARG A 28 -9.27 -0.71 -2.11
C ARG A 28 -10.70 -0.20 -1.86
N GLU A 29 -11.50 -1.01 -1.18
CA GLU A 29 -12.88 -0.72 -0.80
C GLU A 29 -13.13 -1.26 0.62
N ALA A 30 -14.03 -0.63 1.38
CA ALA A 30 -14.43 -1.12 2.69
C ALA A 30 -15.01 -2.54 2.60
N LEU A 31 -14.78 -3.36 3.63
CA LEU A 31 -15.34 -4.72 3.72
C LEU A 31 -16.85 -4.70 4.03
N GLY A 32 -17.36 -3.60 4.59
CA GLY A 32 -18.79 -3.40 4.87
C GLY A 32 -19.26 -4.10 6.14
N LEU A 33 -18.36 -4.31 7.10
CA LEU A 33 -18.68 -4.99 8.37
C LEU A 33 -19.08 -4.00 9.46
N ARG A 34 -19.95 -4.45 10.37
CA ARG A 34 -20.26 -3.65 11.57
C ARG A 34 -19.02 -3.50 12.44
N GLY A 35 -18.74 -2.28 12.87
CA GLY A 35 -17.55 -1.97 13.67
C GLY A 35 -16.25 -1.86 12.87
N GLU A 36 -16.31 -1.93 11.54
CA GLU A 36 -15.15 -1.64 10.69
C GLU A 36 -14.71 -0.18 10.83
N LEU A 37 -13.40 0.03 10.99
CA LEU A 37 -12.78 1.34 10.94
C LEU A 37 -11.92 1.45 9.68
N ALA A 38 -12.36 2.24 8.71
CA ALA A 38 -11.58 2.51 7.51
C ALA A 38 -10.45 3.51 7.82
N TYR A 39 -9.21 3.08 7.62
CA TYR A 39 -8.04 3.95 7.72
C TYR A 39 -7.54 4.31 6.31
N PRO A 40 -7.73 5.57 5.85
CA PRO A 40 -7.21 5.97 4.55
C PRO A 40 -5.68 6.00 4.60
N VAL A 41 -5.05 5.25 3.70
CA VAL A 41 -3.58 5.28 3.55
C VAL A 41 -3.22 6.44 2.61
N PRO A 42 -2.45 7.44 3.07
CA PRO A 42 -2.02 8.53 2.21
C PRO A 42 -1.19 8.02 1.03
N SER A 43 -1.35 8.67 -0.12
CA SER A 43 -0.46 8.42 -1.25
C SER A 43 0.98 8.78 -0.88
N LEU A 44 1.93 8.01 -1.40
CA LEU A 44 3.35 8.33 -1.30
C LEU A 44 3.65 9.65 -2.03
N SER A 45 4.60 10.42 -1.51
CA SER A 45 5.04 11.65 -2.18
C SER A 45 5.63 11.36 -3.58
N LEU A 46 5.30 12.25 -4.52
CA LEU A 46 5.69 12.17 -5.93
C LEU A 46 6.32 13.50 -6.39
N PRO A 47 7.32 13.46 -7.28
CA PRO A 47 7.83 14.67 -7.92
C PRO A 47 6.78 15.27 -8.86
N ASP A 48 6.84 16.58 -9.05
CA ASP A 48 6.02 17.23 -10.08
C ASP A 48 6.56 16.84 -11.46
N ILE A 49 5.76 16.10 -12.22
CA ILE A 49 6.13 15.61 -13.56
C ILE A 49 6.33 16.78 -14.54
N LYS A 50 5.67 17.92 -14.31
CA LYS A 50 5.83 19.12 -15.15
C LYS A 50 7.10 19.90 -14.84
N ASN A 51 7.68 19.69 -13.66
CA ASN A 51 8.89 20.35 -13.21
C ASN A 51 9.72 19.36 -12.38
N LEU A 52 10.37 18.43 -13.09
CA LEU A 52 11.13 17.38 -12.45
C LEU A 52 12.34 17.96 -11.71
N PRO A 53 12.60 17.51 -10.47
CA PRO A 53 13.79 17.87 -9.73
C PRO A 53 15.03 17.17 -10.33
N LEU A 54 16.21 17.53 -9.84
CA LEU A 54 17.46 16.87 -10.22
C LEU A 54 17.44 15.38 -9.81
N ILE A 55 18.18 14.55 -10.54
CA ILE A 55 18.20 13.10 -10.36
C ILE A 55 18.58 12.71 -8.92
N GLU A 56 19.51 13.44 -8.32
CA GLU A 56 19.99 13.22 -6.95
C GLU A 56 18.90 13.50 -5.90
N GLN A 57 17.89 14.29 -6.26
CA GLN A 57 16.77 14.65 -5.38
C GLN A 57 15.59 13.67 -5.52
N LEU A 58 15.54 12.86 -6.57
CA LEU A 58 14.40 11.96 -6.80
C LEU A 58 14.24 10.92 -5.68
N SER A 59 15.33 10.48 -5.06
CA SER A 59 15.28 9.51 -3.94
C SER A 59 14.63 10.06 -2.66
N GLN A 60 14.40 11.38 -2.58
CA GLN A 60 13.69 12.01 -1.47
C GLN A 60 12.18 11.80 -1.52
N TYR A 61 11.63 11.43 -2.69
CA TYR A 61 10.21 11.12 -2.86
C TYR A 61 9.95 9.66 -2.48
N GLU A 62 8.92 9.44 -1.66
CA GLU A 62 8.67 8.13 -1.06
C GLU A 62 8.35 7.06 -2.11
N ALA A 63 7.64 7.44 -3.18
CA ALA A 63 7.34 6.53 -4.28
C ALA A 63 8.59 6.09 -5.05
N VAL A 64 9.52 7.02 -5.29
CA VAL A 64 10.79 6.73 -5.97
C VAL A 64 11.66 5.85 -5.09
N ARG A 65 11.80 6.19 -3.80
CA ARG A 65 12.55 5.38 -2.84
C ARG A 65 12.00 3.95 -2.77
N LEU A 66 10.69 3.79 -2.63
CA LEU A 66 10.06 2.47 -2.61
C LEU A 66 10.34 1.69 -3.91
N PHE A 67 10.31 2.37 -5.06
CA PHE A 67 10.64 1.74 -6.33
C PHE A 67 12.09 1.25 -6.37
N ILE A 68 13.05 2.09 -5.97
CA ILE A 68 14.47 1.71 -5.86
C ILE A 68 14.65 0.50 -4.94
N ASP A 69 14.02 0.52 -3.76
CA ASP A 69 14.08 -0.57 -2.78
C ASP A 69 13.58 -1.89 -3.38
N ARG A 70 12.46 -1.85 -4.13
CA ARG A 70 11.87 -3.05 -4.76
C ARG A 70 12.65 -3.52 -5.98
N ALA A 71 13.11 -2.59 -6.81
CA ALA A 71 13.92 -2.88 -7.99
C ALA A 71 15.25 -3.53 -7.59
N SER A 72 15.89 -3.05 -6.52
CA SER A 72 17.15 -3.59 -6.00
C SER A 72 17.03 -5.04 -5.51
N LEU A 73 15.85 -5.45 -5.03
CA LEU A 73 15.59 -6.85 -4.63
C LEU A 73 15.48 -7.80 -5.82
N VAL A 74 15.14 -7.29 -7.01
CA VAL A 74 14.99 -8.09 -8.24
C VAL A 74 16.24 -7.97 -9.12
N SER A 75 16.88 -6.79 -9.15
CA SER A 75 18.10 -6.47 -9.88
C SER A 75 19.07 -5.75 -8.95
N PRO A 76 20.07 -6.45 -8.39
CA PRO A 76 21.02 -5.89 -7.41
C PRO A 76 21.86 -4.71 -7.93
N HIS A 77 21.93 -4.52 -9.24
CA HIS A 77 22.66 -3.42 -9.89
C HIS A 77 21.74 -2.31 -10.39
N PHE A 78 20.48 -2.28 -9.94
CA PHE A 78 19.57 -1.21 -10.28
C PHE A 78 20.10 0.14 -9.75
N VAL A 79 20.30 1.09 -10.67
CA VAL A 79 20.74 2.46 -10.38
C VAL A 79 19.80 3.41 -11.12
N VAL A 80 19.55 4.57 -10.52
CA VAL A 80 18.80 5.65 -11.14
C VAL A 80 19.80 6.58 -11.80
N ASP A 81 19.77 6.68 -13.13
CA ASP A 81 20.63 7.52 -13.95
C ASP A 81 19.80 8.34 -14.95
N THR A 82 20.50 9.05 -15.84
CA THR A 82 19.91 9.94 -16.86
C THR A 82 19.98 9.36 -18.27
N GLU A 83 20.38 8.10 -18.42
CA GLU A 83 20.74 7.47 -19.71
C GLU A 83 19.58 6.69 -20.36
#